data_AF-A0A7S4RB16-F1
#
_entry.id   AF-A0A7S4RB16-F1
#
_cell.length_a   1.000
_cell.length_b   1.000
_cell.length_c   1.000
_cell.angle_alpha   90.00
_cell.angle_beta   90.00
_cell.angle_gamma   90.00
#
_symmetry.space_group_name_H-M   'P 1'
#
loop_
_entity.id
_entity.type
_entity.pdbx_description
1 polymer ?
#
loop_
_entity_poly.entity_id
_entity_poly.type
_entity_poly.pdbx_seq_one_letter_code
_entity_poly.pdbx_strand_id
1 'polypeptide(L)'
;AKLRSLDFAERHGYIKGTIKDIIHDPGRGAPLAVVAFRDAYKYRQNKSLFVAAEGMYSGQFIYCGKKAQLTVGNILPVGIMPEGTIICNVEAKQGDRGSFARCSGDYATIISHNPDEGKTRLRLPSGTKKVVQSTCRAMVGM
;
A
#
# COMPACT_ATOMS: atom_id res chain seq x y z
N ALA A 1 4.15 -6.12 10.43
CA ALA A 1 3.44 -5.14 9.57
C ALA A 1 2.72 -5.83 8.41
N LYS A 2 1.48 -5.47 8.12
CA LYS A 2 0.69 -5.95 6.96
C LYS A 2 -0.33 -4.87 6.59
N LEU A 3 -0.67 -4.74 5.30
CA LEU A 3 -1.79 -3.89 4.87
C LEU A 3 -3.11 -4.34 5.51
N ARG A 4 -4.16 -3.54 5.39
CA ARG A 4 -5.50 -3.90 5.89
C ARG A 4 -6.09 -5.07 5.08
N SER A 5 -7.00 -5.80 5.71
CA SER A 5 -7.83 -6.79 5.00
C SER A 5 -8.59 -6.11 3.86
N LEU A 6 -8.61 -6.74 2.69
CA LEU A 6 -9.35 -6.23 1.54
C LEU A 6 -10.86 -6.43 1.77
N ASP A 7 -11.55 -5.37 2.14
CA ASP A 7 -13.00 -5.36 2.39
C ASP A 7 -13.78 -4.62 1.28
N PHE A 8 -15.10 -4.52 1.46
CA PHE A 8 -15.98 -3.86 0.50
C PHE A 8 -15.64 -2.38 0.31
N ALA A 9 -15.25 -1.67 1.39
CA ALA A 9 -14.92 -0.25 1.36
C ALA A 9 -13.69 0.03 0.49
N GLU A 10 -12.64 -0.80 0.57
CA GLU A 10 -11.46 -0.64 -0.27
C GLU A 10 -11.68 -1.05 -1.73
N ARG A 11 -12.54 -2.05 -1.99
CA ARG A 11 -12.84 -2.51 -3.35
C ARG A 11 -13.62 -1.48 -4.17
N HIS A 12 -14.60 -0.80 -3.57
CA HIS A 12 -15.52 0.10 -4.29
C HIS A 12 -15.31 1.59 -4.00
N GLY A 13 -14.64 1.92 -2.89
CA GLY A 13 -14.46 3.29 -2.43
C GLY A 13 -13.05 3.51 -1.88
N TYR A 14 -13.00 4.20 -0.74
CA TYR A 14 -11.80 4.36 0.06
C TYR A 14 -12.17 4.36 1.54
N ILE A 15 -11.19 4.03 2.39
CA ILE A 15 -11.29 4.19 3.83
C ILE A 15 -10.19 5.14 4.30
N LYS A 16 -10.56 6.03 5.23
CA LYS A 16 -9.64 6.98 5.86
C LYS A 16 -9.05 6.38 7.13
N GLY A 17 -7.72 6.36 7.19
CA GLY A 17 -6.93 6.05 8.38
C GLY A 17 -6.18 7.29 8.87
N THR A 18 -5.85 7.32 10.16
CA THR A 18 -4.97 8.36 10.74
C THR A 18 -3.73 7.69 11.30
N ILE A 19 -2.55 8.19 10.93
CA ILE A 19 -1.30 7.76 11.55
C ILE A 19 -1.31 8.27 12.99
N LYS A 20 -1.32 7.37 13.95
CA LYS A 20 -1.24 7.71 15.36
C LYS A 20 0.20 7.90 15.79
N ASP A 21 1.08 7.03 15.32
CA ASP A 21 2.49 7.07 15.67
C ASP A 21 3.35 6.36 14.63
N ILE A 22 4.64 6.67 14.62
CA ILE A 22 5.65 5.98 13.80
C ILE A 22 6.68 5.39 14.75
N ILE A 23 6.72 4.06 14.81
CA ILE A 23 7.51 3.31 15.78
C ILE A 23 8.64 2.56 15.08
N HIS A 24 9.74 2.38 15.80
CA HIS A 24 10.84 1.52 15.37
C HIS A 24 10.60 0.08 15.88
N ASP A 25 10.78 -0.90 14.99
CA ASP A 25 10.76 -2.32 15.32
C ASP A 25 12.21 -2.84 15.26
N PRO A 26 12.82 -3.29 16.38
CA PRO A 26 14.24 -3.66 16.42
C PRO A 26 14.64 -4.76 15.41
N GLY A 27 13.69 -5.60 14.98
CA GLY A 27 13.93 -6.63 13.98
C GLY A 27 13.83 -6.13 12.53
N ARG A 28 13.66 -4.82 12.31
CA ARG A 28 13.34 -4.24 11.01
C ARG A 28 14.07 -2.92 10.78
N GLY A 29 14.74 -2.80 9.64
CA GLY A 29 15.34 -1.52 9.22
C GLY A 29 14.30 -0.43 8.91
N ALA A 30 13.14 -0.81 8.37
CA ALA A 30 12.08 0.12 8.00
C ALA A 30 11.13 0.42 9.17
N PRO A 31 10.83 1.70 9.47
CA PRO A 31 9.90 2.07 10.52
C PRO A 31 8.47 1.58 10.23
N LEU A 32 7.68 1.45 11.30
CA LEU A 32 6.29 1.02 11.22
C LEU A 32 5.35 2.18 11.54
N ALA A 33 4.33 2.37 10.71
CA ALA A 33 3.27 3.32 10.97
C ALA A 33 2.10 2.62 11.69
N VAL A 34 1.72 3.15 12.85
CA VAL A 34 0.51 2.73 13.58
C VAL A 34 -0.66 3.51 13.02
N VAL A 35 -1.48 2.87 12.21
CA VAL A 35 -2.63 3.52 11.55
C VAL A 35 -3.93 3.11 12.25
N ALA A 36 -4.70 4.10 12.71
CA ALA A 36 -6.02 3.89 13.27
C ALA A 36 -7.09 4.08 12.19
N PHE A 37 -7.89 3.04 11.95
CA PHE A 37 -9.05 3.06 11.08
C PHE A 37 -10.33 2.97 11.90
N ARG A 38 -11.39 3.63 11.46
CA ARG A 38 -12.74 3.36 11.96
C ARG A 38 -13.27 2.10 11.29
N ASP A 39 -13.79 1.16 12.07
CA ASP A 39 -14.41 -0.04 11.52
C ASP A 39 -15.72 0.34 10.80
N ALA A 40 -15.95 -0.26 9.62
CA ALA A 40 -17.11 0.05 8.78
C ALA A 40 -18.40 -0.62 9.28
N TYR A 41 -18.30 -1.68 10.09
CA TYR A 41 -19.44 -2.51 10.52
C TYR A 41 -19.74 -2.39 12.01
N LYS A 42 -18.74 -2.06 12.83
CA LYS A 42 -18.87 -1.94 14.29
C LYS A 42 -18.37 -0.59 14.78
N TYR A 43 -18.93 -0.08 15.87
CA TYR A 43 -18.42 1.14 16.52
C TYR A 43 -17.13 0.85 17.30
N ARG A 44 -16.03 0.64 16.58
CA ARG A 44 -14.68 0.41 17.14
C ARG A 44 -13.60 1.00 16.24
N GLN A 45 -12.43 1.23 16.81
CA GLN A 45 -11.23 1.59 16.05
C GLN A 45 -10.32 0.38 15.87
N ASN A 46 -9.99 0.06 14.63
CA ASN A 46 -9.05 -0.99 14.30
C ASN A 46 -7.67 -0.37 14.09
N LYS A 47 -6.69 -0.80 14.89
CA LYS A 47 -5.29 -0.43 14.72
C LYS A 47 -4.63 -1.40 13.72
N SER A 48 -3.93 -0.85 12.73
CA SER A 48 -3.16 -1.60 11.75
C SER A 48 -1.72 -1.13 11.75
N LEU A 49 -0.79 -2.07 11.64
CA LEU A 49 0.64 -1.79 11.58
C LEU A 49 1.10 -1.88 10.12
N PHE A 50 1.39 -0.73 9.52
CA PHE A 50 1.89 -0.64 8.16
C PHE A 50 3.39 -0.44 8.15
N VAL A 51 4.03 -0.79 7.04
CA VAL A 51 5.37 -0.28 6.74
C VAL A 51 5.21 1.21 6.44
N ALA A 52 6.01 2.05 7.07
CA ALA A 52 5.99 3.47 6.77
C ALA A 52 6.77 3.72 5.47
N ALA A 53 6.16 4.48 4.57
CA ALA A 53 6.85 5.10 3.45
C ALA A 53 7.55 6.39 3.92
N GLU A 54 8.58 6.78 3.19
CA GLU A 54 9.29 8.03 3.38
C GLU A 54 8.33 9.23 3.28
N GLY A 55 8.52 10.21 4.18
CA GLY A 55 7.66 11.39 4.26
C GLY A 55 6.34 11.18 5.00
N MET A 56 6.05 9.97 5.49
CA MET A 56 4.91 9.77 6.39
C MET A 56 5.15 10.41 7.76
N TYR A 57 4.12 11.02 8.35
CA TYR A 57 4.21 11.71 9.64
C TYR A 57 3.01 11.45 10.56
N SER A 58 3.22 11.55 11.87
CA SER A 58 2.16 11.37 12.87
C SER A 58 1.05 12.42 12.70
N GLY A 59 -0.21 11.97 12.70
CA GLY A 59 -1.38 12.80 12.42
C GLY A 59 -1.80 12.85 10.95
N GLN A 60 -0.96 12.37 10.02
CA GLN A 60 -1.31 12.32 8.61
C GLN A 60 -2.52 11.41 8.36
N PHE A 61 -3.34 11.79 7.39
CA PHE A 61 -4.42 10.94 6.89
C PHE A 61 -3.93 10.08 5.73
N ILE A 62 -4.20 8.77 5.83
CA ILE A 62 -3.95 7.80 4.77
C ILE A 62 -5.28 7.36 4.21
N TYR A 63 -5.37 7.26 2.90
CA TYR A 63 -6.53 6.76 2.19
C TYR A 63 -6.19 5.43 1.53
N CYS A 64 -6.98 4.40 1.83
CA CYS A 64 -6.82 3.07 1.24
C CYS A 64 -8.04 2.76 0.38
N GLY A 65 -7.85 2.39 -0.88
CA GLY A 65 -8.92 1.87 -1.74
C GLY A 65 -8.86 2.35 -3.19
N LYS A 66 -9.80 1.85 -4.00
CA LYS A 66 -9.89 2.13 -5.44
C LYS A 66 -10.07 3.61 -5.77
N LYS A 67 -10.81 4.36 -4.94
CA LYS A 67 -11.11 5.78 -5.14
C LYS A 67 -10.20 6.72 -4.32
N ALA A 68 -9.13 6.20 -3.73
CA ALA A 68 -8.16 7.03 -3.03
C ALA A 68 -7.41 7.91 -4.05
N GLN A 69 -6.87 9.04 -3.59
CA GLN A 69 -6.02 9.89 -4.44
C GLN A 69 -4.57 9.37 -4.43
N LEU A 70 -3.84 9.64 -5.51
CA LEU A 70 -2.43 9.28 -5.65
C LEU A 70 -1.56 10.24 -4.83
N THR A 71 -1.37 9.95 -3.55
CA THR A 71 -0.49 10.70 -2.65
C THR A 71 0.39 9.75 -1.86
N VAL A 72 1.56 10.21 -1.40
CA VAL A 72 2.50 9.41 -0.62
C VAL A 72 1.83 8.84 0.64
N GLY A 73 2.05 7.55 0.89
CA GLY A 73 1.45 6.78 1.98
C GLY A 73 0.07 6.21 1.69
N ASN A 74 -0.65 6.68 0.66
CA ASN A 74 -1.94 6.10 0.26
C ASN A 74 -1.76 4.72 -0.38
N ILE A 75 -2.79 3.90 -0.24
CA ILE A 75 -2.80 2.53 -0.75
C ILE A 75 -3.86 2.42 -1.84
N LEU A 76 -3.43 2.15 -3.07
CA LEU A 76 -4.30 2.01 -4.21
C LEU A 76 -4.03 0.70 -4.95
N PRO A 77 -4.98 0.21 -5.76
CA PRO A 77 -4.72 -0.82 -6.76
C PRO A 77 -3.68 -0.34 -7.77
N VAL A 78 -2.70 -1.20 -8.08
CA VAL A 78 -1.61 -0.86 -9.01
C VAL A 78 -2.11 -0.46 -10.39
N GLY A 79 -3.24 -0.98 -10.86
CA GLY A 79 -3.80 -0.63 -12.17
C GLY A 79 -4.38 0.78 -12.29
N ILE A 80 -4.49 1.54 -11.20
CA ILE A 80 -4.99 2.93 -11.20
C ILE A 80 -3.84 3.93 -11.15
N MET A 81 -2.70 3.50 -10.62
CA MET A 81 -1.50 4.31 -10.53
C MET A 81 -0.87 4.45 -11.92
N PRO A 82 -0.41 5.63 -12.33
CA PRO A 82 0.20 5.81 -13.65
C PRO A 82 1.58 5.14 -13.73
N GLU A 83 1.99 4.80 -14.96
CA GLU A 83 3.31 4.24 -15.22
C GLU A 83 4.42 5.16 -14.71
N GLY A 84 5.52 4.58 -14.23
CA GLY A 84 6.62 5.30 -13.60
C GLY A 84 6.41 5.63 -12.12
N THR A 85 5.23 5.38 -11.54
CA THR A 85 5.04 5.59 -10.09
C THR A 85 5.93 4.68 -9.25
N ILE A 86 6.47 5.26 -8.19
CA ILE A 86 7.25 4.60 -7.16
C ILE A 86 6.28 4.08 -6.10
N ILE A 87 6.37 2.78 -5.82
CA ILE A 87 5.47 2.08 -4.92
C ILE A 87 6.24 1.17 -3.97
N CYS A 88 5.73 1.00 -2.77
CA CYS A 88 6.24 0.08 -1.78
C CYS A 88 5.12 -0.82 -1.23
N ASN A 89 5.50 -1.86 -0.49
CA ASN A 89 4.60 -2.80 0.18
C ASN A 89 3.55 -3.42 -0.77
N VAL A 90 4.00 -3.88 -1.95
CA VAL A 90 3.16 -4.35 -3.05
C VAL A 90 2.65 -5.77 -2.80
N GLU A 91 1.39 -6.01 -3.13
CA GLU A 91 0.79 -7.35 -3.09
C GLU A 91 1.25 -8.23 -4.26
N ALA A 92 1.69 -9.46 -3.98
CA ALA A 92 2.00 -10.47 -4.99
C ALA A 92 0.74 -11.11 -5.56
N LYS A 93 -0.25 -11.31 -4.70
CA LYS A 93 -1.61 -11.74 -5.04
C LYS A 93 -2.61 -10.82 -4.36
N GLN A 94 -3.76 -10.60 -5.00
CA GLN A 94 -4.79 -9.72 -4.46
C GLN A 94 -5.17 -10.13 -3.02
N GLY A 95 -5.03 -9.19 -2.08
CA GLY A 95 -5.39 -9.40 -0.68
C GLY A 95 -4.35 -10.15 0.17
N ASP A 96 -3.14 -10.39 -0.34
CA ASP A 96 -2.03 -10.97 0.45
C ASP A 96 -1.45 -10.01 1.51
N ARG A 97 -1.91 -8.75 1.50
CA ARG A 97 -1.59 -7.69 2.48
C ARG A 97 -0.14 -7.21 2.43
N GLY A 98 0.53 -7.36 1.29
CA GLY A 98 1.83 -6.77 0.98
C GLY A 98 2.98 -7.74 1.17
N SER A 99 3.70 -8.02 0.09
CA SER A 99 4.74 -9.04 -0.01
C SER A 99 6.06 -8.53 -0.60
N PHE A 100 6.02 -7.61 -1.57
CA PHE A 100 7.20 -7.06 -2.23
C PHE A 100 7.54 -5.63 -1.79
N ALA A 101 8.80 -5.22 -1.98
CA ALA A 101 9.34 -3.88 -1.66
C ALA A 101 9.00 -3.44 -0.23
N ARG A 102 9.52 -4.18 0.76
CA ARG A 102 9.16 -4.04 2.17
C ARG A 102 10.34 -3.66 3.06
N CYS A 103 11.57 -3.77 2.59
CA CYS A 103 12.76 -3.41 3.35
C CYS A 103 12.94 -1.88 3.35
N SER A 104 13.86 -1.38 4.17
CA SER A 104 14.18 0.04 4.24
C SER A 104 14.76 0.53 2.92
N GLY A 105 14.14 1.53 2.30
CA GLY A 105 14.60 2.12 1.03
C GLY A 105 14.29 1.28 -0.21
N ASP A 106 13.57 0.17 -0.06
CA ASP A 106 13.15 -0.64 -1.20
C ASP A 106 11.90 -0.05 -1.85
N TYR A 107 11.95 0.13 -3.16
CA TYR A 107 10.79 0.50 -3.96
C TYR A 107 10.66 -0.42 -5.17
N ALA A 108 9.44 -0.51 -5.65
CA ALA A 108 9.12 -1.04 -6.96
C ALA A 108 8.63 0.10 -7.86
N THR A 109 8.78 -0.07 -9.17
CA THR A 109 8.30 0.91 -10.15
C THR A 109 7.30 0.25 -11.07
N ILE A 110 6.20 0.96 -11.35
CA ILE A 110 5.24 0.53 -12.35
C ILE A 110 5.83 0.74 -13.74
N ILE A 111 5.97 -0.33 -14.52
CA ILE A 111 6.53 -0.25 -15.87
C ILE A 111 5.42 -0.03 -16.88
N SER A 112 4.43 -0.92 -16.88
CA SER A 112 3.35 -0.86 -17.85
C SER A 112 2.08 -1.55 -17.38
N HIS A 113 0.94 -1.11 -17.89
CA HIS A 113 -0.35 -1.77 -17.68
C HIS A 113 -0.82 -2.49 -18.95
N ASN A 114 -1.27 -3.74 -18.79
CA ASN A 114 -2.04 -4.45 -19.82
C ASN A 114 -3.51 -4.45 -19.39
N PRO A 115 -4.35 -3.53 -19.90
CA PRO A 115 -5.76 -3.47 -19.56
C PRO A 115 -6.54 -4.71 -20.04
N ASP A 116 -6.17 -5.28 -21.19
CA ASP A 116 -6.87 -6.44 -21.78
C ASP A 116 -6.76 -7.70 -20.92
N GLU A 117 -5.60 -7.93 -20.30
CA GLU A 117 -5.36 -9.07 -19.41
C GLU A 117 -5.63 -8.74 -17.93
N GLY A 118 -5.91 -7.48 -17.59
CA GLY A 118 -6.02 -7.03 -16.20
C GLY A 118 -4.74 -7.24 -15.38
N LYS A 119 -3.57 -7.11 -16.03
CA LYS A 119 -2.25 -7.33 -15.41
C LYS A 119 -1.39 -6.08 -15.49
N THR A 120 -0.56 -5.88 -14.47
CA THR A 120 0.41 -4.78 -14.39
C THR A 120 1.81 -5.35 -14.26
N ARG A 121 2.75 -4.77 -15.01
CA ARG A 121 4.17 -5.12 -14.97
C ARG A 121 4.90 -4.17 -14.03
N LEU A 122 5.60 -4.75 -13.07
CA LEU A 122 6.37 -4.04 -12.06
C LEU A 122 7.86 -4.36 -12.20
N ARG A 123 8.71 -3.38 -11.91
CA ARG A 123 10.13 -3.59 -11.65
C ARG A 123 10.31 -3.76 -10.15
N LEU A 124 10.81 -4.92 -9.73
CA LEU A 124 11.14 -5.18 -8.33
C LEU A 124 12.47 -4.51 -7.93
N PRO A 125 12.77 -4.35 -6.63
CA PRO A 125 14.04 -3.80 -6.15
C PRO A 125 15.26 -4.56 -6.69
N SER A 126 15.12 -5.87 -6.93
CA SER A 126 16.16 -6.71 -7.53
C SER A 126 16.46 -6.40 -9.01
N GLY A 127 15.69 -5.50 -9.63
CA GLY A 127 15.71 -5.23 -11.07
C GLY A 127 14.88 -6.21 -11.91
N THR A 128 14.38 -7.31 -11.32
CA THR A 128 13.57 -8.30 -12.03
C THR A 128 12.19 -7.73 -12.37
N LYS A 129 11.72 -8.01 -13.59
CA LYS A 129 10.36 -7.66 -14.02
C LYS A 129 9.39 -8.73 -13.50
N LYS A 130 8.33 -8.32 -12.81
CA LYS A 130 7.27 -9.20 -12.30
C LYS A 130 5.92 -8.73 -12.81
N VAL A 131 5.06 -9.68 -13.18
CA VAL A 131 3.68 -9.41 -13.57
C VAL A 131 2.78 -9.72 -12.38
N VAL A 132 1.93 -8.77 -12.00
CA VAL A 132 0.91 -8.90 -10.95
C VAL A 132 -0.47 -8.55 -11.50
N GLN A 133 -1.53 -8.92 -10.78
CA GLN A 133 -2.89 -8.50 -11.15
C GLN A 133 -3.04 -6.99 -10.92
N SER A 134 -3.75 -6.30 -11.82
CA SER A 134 -4.01 -4.86 -11.70
C SER A 134 -4.84 -4.50 -10.46
N THR A 135 -5.51 -5.49 -9.88
CA THR A 135 -6.30 -5.38 -8.64
C THR A 135 -5.45 -5.51 -7.36
N CYS A 136 -4.19 -5.94 -7.47
CA CYS A 136 -3.26 -5.97 -6.34
C CYS A 136 -3.03 -4.55 -5.81
N ARG A 137 -2.92 -4.42 -4.49
CA ARG A 137 -2.69 -3.12 -3.86
C ARG A 137 -1.20 -2.84 -3.70
N ALA A 138 -0.86 -1.56 -3.69
CA ALA A 138 0.45 -1.06 -3.33
C ALA A 138 0.32 0.26 -2.56
N MET A 139 1.33 0.58 -1.76
CA MET A 139 1.46 1.90 -1.14
C MET A 139 2.28 2.81 -2.06
N VAL A 140 1.87 4.06 -2.21
CA VAL A 140 2.62 5.06 -2.99
C VAL A 140 3.78 5.59 -2.15
N GLY A 141 4.98 5.58 -2.72
CA GLY A 141 6.21 6.00 -2.06
C GLY A 141 7.25 4.90 -1.95
N MET A 142 8.32 5.19 -1.22
CA MET A 142 9.42 4.29 -0.88
C MET A 142 9.34 3.90 0.59
#